data_AF-A0A9X3F5M2-F1
#
_entry.id   AF-A0A9X3F5M2-F1
#
_cell.length_a   1.000
_cell.length_b   1.000
_cell.length_c   1.000
_cell.angle_alpha   90.00
_cell.angle_beta   90.00
_cell.angle_gamma   90.00
#
_symmetry.space_group_name_H-M   'P 1'
#
loop_
_entity.id
_entity.type
_entity.pdbx_description
1 polymer ?
#
loop_
_entity_poly.entity_id
_entity_poly.type
_entity_poly.pdbx_seq_one_letter_code
_entity_poly.pdbx_strand_id
1 'polypeptide(L)' 'MFEYSGVTICDEIETYEYGKFVHILDPENNKIELWEPVDKVFNSMYEGKTTK' A
#
# COMPACT_ATOMS: atom_id res chain seq x y z
N MET A 1 -12.23 -21.47 15.38
CA MET A 1 -12.36 -20.02 15.38
C MET A 1 -11.18 -19.48 14.59
N PHE A 2 -11.41 -18.91 13.42
CA PHE A 2 -10.33 -18.32 12.63
C PHE A 2 -10.23 -16.86 13.04
N GLU A 3 -9.34 -16.57 13.99
CA GLU A 3 -8.89 -15.21 14.26
C GLU A 3 -8.12 -14.76 13.03
N TYR A 4 -8.78 -13.98 12.18
CA TYR A 4 -8.15 -13.41 10.99
C TYR A 4 -7.21 -12.30 11.47
N SER A 5 -5.98 -12.72 11.74
CA SER A 5 -4.73 -11.99 11.94
C SER A 5 -4.85 -10.64 12.66
N GLY A 6 -4.23 -10.53 13.84
CA GLY A 6 -4.15 -9.33 14.68
C GLY A 6 -3.41 -8.12 14.07
N VAL A 7 -3.65 -7.85 12.80
CA VAL A 7 -3.25 -6.65 12.08
C VAL A 7 -4.15 -5.53 12.56
N THR A 8 -3.55 -4.59 13.27
CA THR A 8 -4.23 -3.36 13.68
C THR A 8 -3.89 -2.31 12.64
N ILE A 9 -4.91 -1.79 11.95
CA ILE A 9 -4.73 -0.61 11.11
C ILE A 9 -4.45 0.55 12.06
N CYS A 10 -3.21 1.03 12.07
CA CYS A 10 -2.80 2.07 13.02
C CYS A 10 -2.99 3.46 12.46
N ASP A 11 -2.95 3.62 11.14
CA ASP A 11 -3.16 4.90 10.47
C ASP A 11 -4.29 4.81 9.42
N GLU A 12 -4.92 5.95 9.15
CA GLU A 12 -5.90 6.08 8.08
C GLU A 12 -5.21 6.02 6.70
N ILE A 13 -5.90 5.49 5.70
CA ILE A 13 -5.36 5.38 4.34
C ILE A 13 -5.23 6.81 3.76
N GLU A 14 -4.00 7.27 3.59
CA GLU A 14 -3.72 8.55 2.94
C GLU A 14 -3.79 8.39 1.42
N THR A 15 -4.67 9.16 0.78
CA THR A 15 -4.84 9.15 -0.67
C THR A 15 -4.15 10.35 -1.29
N TYR A 16 -3.16 10.08 -2.13
CA TYR A 16 -2.47 11.08 -2.94
C TYR A 16 -2.84 10.89 -4.41
N GLU A 17 -2.56 11.91 -5.23
CA GLU A 17 -2.87 11.87 -6.66
C GLU A 17 -2.15 10.74 -7.41
N TYR A 18 -1.00 10.27 -6.89
CA TYR A 18 -0.16 9.24 -7.49
C TYR A 18 -0.26 7.86 -6.85
N GLY A 19 -0.94 7.72 -5.71
CA GLY A 19 -0.98 6.47 -4.96
C GLY A 19 -1.63 6.65 -3.59
N LYS A 20 -1.94 5.52 -2.94
CA LYS A 20 -2.41 5.47 -1.55
C LYS A 20 -1.34 4.88 -0.67
N PHE A 21 -1.20 5.44 0.52
CA PHE A 21 -0.27 4.97 1.55
C PHE A 21 -1.06 4.58 2.79
N VAL A 22 -0.69 3.47 3.40
CA VAL A 22 -1.26 3.05 4.67
C VAL A 22 -0.18 2.41 5.54
N HIS A 23 -0.21 2.75 6.82
CA HIS A 23 0.64 2.11 7.83
C HIS A 23 -0.20 1.15 8.66
N ILE A 24 0.19 -0.12 8.64
CA ILE A 24 -0.41 -1.17 9.45
C ILE A 24 0.62 -1.68 10.45
N LEU A 25 0.14 -2.07 11.62
CA LEU A 25 0.94 -2.75 12.63
C LEU A 25 0.50 -4.20 12.67
N ASP A 26 1.44 -5.09 12.38
CA ASP A 26 1.23 -6.52 12.56
C ASP A 26 1.11 -6.88 14.05
N PRO A 27 0.56 -8.07 14.36
CA PRO A 27 0.51 -8.57 15.73
C PRO A 27 1.91 -8.74 16.38
N GLU A 28 2.97 -8.74 15.57
CA GLU A 28 4.37 -8.76 16.03
C GLU A 28 4.97 -7.35 16.25
N ASN A 29 4.15 -6.30 16.20
CA ASN A 29 4.56 -4.90 16.32
C ASN A 29 5.50 -4.41 15.20
N ASN A 30 5.49 -5.11 14.05
CA ASN A 30 6.21 -4.66 12.86
C ASN A 30 5.40 -3.57 12.15
N LYS A 31 6.05 -2.44 11.83
CA LYS A 31 5.44 -1.37 11.03
C LYS A 31 5.57 -1.72 9.56
N ILE A 32 4.46 -2.01 8.90
CA ILE A 32 4.41 -2.20 7.44
C ILE A 32 3.81 -0.94 6.81
N GLU A 33 4.52 -0.40 5.82
CA GLU A 33 4.02 0.65 4.92
C GLU A 33 3.61 0.01 3.60
N LEU A 34 2.31 0.05 3.28
CA LEU A 34 1.81 -0.39 1.98
C LEU A 34 1.60 0.83 1.09
N TRP A 35 2.20 0.77 -0.10
CA TRP A 35 1.97 1.72 -1.18
C TRP A 35 1.19 1.04 -2.30
N GLU A 36 -0.04 1.50 -2.54
CA GLU A 36 -0.85 1.08 -3.67
C GLU A 36 -0.83 2.20 -4.72
N PRO A 37 -0.18 2.00 -5.89
CA PRO A 37 -0.17 3.01 -6.93
C PRO A 37 -1.57 3.13 -7.56
N VAL A 38 -1.97 4.35 -7.95
CA VAL A 38 -3.21 4.52 -8.72
C VAL A 38 -2.96 3.98 -10.14
N ASP A 39 -3.72 2.97 -10.59
CA ASP A 39 -3.57 2.34 -11.92
C ASP A 39 -3.37 3.34 -13.06
N LYS A 40 -4.09 4.47 -12.99
CA LYS A 40 -4.03 5.54 -13.99
C LYS A 40 -2.68 6.26 -14.00
N VAL A 41 -2.05 6.46 -12.85
CA VAL A 41 -0.71 7.06 -12.71
C VAL A 41 0.38 6.03 -12.96
N PHE A 42 0.18 4.79 -12.50
CA PHE A 42 1.13 3.69 -12.73
C PHE A 42 1.34 3.44 -14.22
N ASN A 43 0.27 3.27 -14.99
CA ASN A 43 0.38 3.09 -16.44
C ASN A 43 1.00 4.33 -17.10
N SER A 44 0.58 5.54 -16.72
CA SER A 44 1.13 6.77 -17.30
C SER A 44 2.61 7.03 -16.98
N MET A 45 3.16 6.53 -15.86
CA MET A 45 4.58 6.72 -15.50
C MET A 45 5.50 5.64 -16.10
N TYR A 46 4.98 4.43 -16.36
CA TYR A 46 5.78 3.29 -16.82
C TYR A 46 5.51 2.84 -18.27
N GLU A 47 4.54 3.44 -18.99
CA GLU A 47 4.27 3.24 -20.44
C GLU A 47 5.40 3.72 -21.40
N GLY A 48 6.66 3.56 -21.03
CA GLY A 48 7.78 3.94 -21.91
C GLY A 48 9.17 3.47 -21.52
N LYS A 49 9.35 2.67 -20.45
CA LYS A 49 10.68 2.18 -20.05
C LYS A 49 10.68 0.73 -19.60
N THR A 50 10.09 -0.17 -20.38
CA THR A 50 10.55 -1.57 -20.38
C THR A 50 11.65 -1.68 -21.43
N THR A 51 12.91 -1.63 -21.02
CA THR A 51 14.00 -2.10 -21.88
C THR A 51 13.83 -3.60 -22.06
N LYS A 52 13.64 -4.03 -23.31
CA LYS A 52 13.59 -5.42 -23.74
C LYS A 52 14.84 -6.19 -23.34
#